data_AF-B0JUU2-F1
#
_entry.id   AF-B0JUU2-F1
#
_cell.length_a   1.000
_cell.length_b   1.000
_cell.length_c   1.000
_cell.angle_alpha   90.00
_cell.angle_beta   90.00
_cell.angle_gamma   90.00
#
_symmetry.space_group_name_H-M   'P 1'
#
loop_
_entity.id
_entity.type
_entity.pdbx_description
1 polymer ?
#
loop_
_entity_poly.entity_id
_entity_poly.type
_entity_poly.pdbx_seq_one_letter_code
_entity_poly.pdbx_strand_id
1 'polypeptide(L)'
;MLLSGATGSEQFLGSEAIATYATAKAVILPIPYEATTTYRKGCETGPAAVITASQQLEAYDEELKRETCLEVGIYTHDAIADTRQQPQLSAEEMLAVTTATVSRLIADDKFVVAVGGEQAITTGVV
;
A
#
# COMPACT_ATOMS: atom_id res chain seq x y z
N MET A 1 -3.50 13.82 -25.55
CA MET A 1 -4.28 14.34 -24.41
C MET A 1 -3.52 13.89 -23.17
N LEU A 2 -2.70 14.75 -22.60
CA LEU A 2 -1.90 14.44 -21.40
C LEU A 2 -2.86 14.42 -20.22
N LEU A 3 -3.08 13.24 -19.64
CA LEU A 3 -3.91 13.11 -18.44
C LEU A 3 -3.20 13.83 -17.29
N SER A 4 -3.89 14.87 -16.82
CA SER A 4 -3.63 15.61 -15.59
C SER A 4 -3.41 14.67 -14.42
N GLY A 5 -2.43 14.98 -13.57
CA GLY A 5 -1.98 14.15 -12.46
C GLY A 5 -3.11 13.62 -11.58
N ALA A 6 -3.12 12.29 -11.41
CA ALA A 6 -3.86 11.65 -10.34
C ALA A 6 -3.14 11.96 -9.03
N THR A 7 -3.81 12.72 -8.16
CA THR A 7 -3.36 13.07 -6.81
C THR A 7 -3.76 12.02 -5.77
N GLY A 8 -4.19 10.83 -6.21
CA GLY A 8 -4.48 9.68 -5.36
C GLY A 8 -3.64 8.47 -5.77
N SER A 9 -3.40 7.56 -4.84
CA SER A 9 -2.75 6.27 -5.13
C SER A 9 -3.45 5.53 -6.28
N GLU A 10 -2.68 4.92 -7.19
CA GLU A 10 -3.24 3.93 -8.13
C GLU A 10 -3.90 2.78 -7.34
N GLN A 11 -4.98 2.21 -7.88
CA GLN A 11 -5.66 1.08 -7.27
C GLN A 11 -4.91 -0.23 -7.58
N PHE A 12 -4.62 -1.03 -6.56
CA PHE A 12 -4.09 -2.38 -6.71
C PHE A 12 -5.09 -3.28 -7.45
N LEU A 13 -4.61 -4.06 -8.43
CA LEU A 13 -5.41 -4.76 -9.45
C LEU A 13 -6.23 -3.87 -10.38
N GLY A 14 -6.05 -2.54 -10.34
CA GLY A 14 -6.73 -1.63 -11.26
C GLY A 14 -8.26 -1.82 -11.29
N SER A 15 -8.82 -2.03 -12.48
CA SER A 15 -10.27 -2.23 -12.67
C SER A 15 -10.79 -3.58 -12.21
N GLU A 16 -9.92 -4.56 -11.98
CA GLU A 16 -10.28 -5.91 -11.55
C GLU A 16 -10.69 -5.96 -10.07
N ALA A 17 -10.39 -4.93 -9.27
CA ALA A 17 -10.72 -4.91 -7.84
C ALA A 17 -11.14 -3.51 -7.37
N ILE A 18 -12.29 -3.02 -7.86
CA ILE A 18 -12.81 -1.72 -7.45
C ILE A 18 -13.73 -1.86 -6.23
N ALA A 19 -13.29 -1.34 -5.08
CA ALA A 19 -14.14 -1.21 -3.89
C ALA A 19 -13.90 0.14 -3.20
N THR A 20 -14.94 0.65 -2.55
CA THR A 20 -14.80 1.83 -1.67
C THR A 20 -14.20 1.42 -0.33
N TYR A 21 -13.63 2.37 0.41
CA TYR A 21 -13.16 2.10 1.78
C TYR A 21 -14.24 1.50 2.69
N ALA A 22 -15.49 1.94 2.55
CA ALA A 22 -16.60 1.44 3.36
C ALA A 22 -16.92 -0.04 3.08
N THR A 23 -16.78 -0.48 1.82
CA THR A 23 -17.14 -1.84 1.38
C THR A 23 -15.96 -2.81 1.38
N ALA A 24 -14.73 -2.32 1.27
CA ALA A 24 -13.54 -3.15 1.23
C ALA A 24 -13.22 -3.76 2.60
N LYS A 25 -12.87 -5.05 2.63
CA LYS A 25 -12.36 -5.72 3.83
C LYS A 25 -10.84 -5.75 3.88
N ALA A 26 -10.18 -5.71 2.72
CA ALA A 26 -8.72 -5.63 2.63
C ALA A 26 -8.27 -4.23 2.21
N VAL A 27 -7.18 -3.74 2.84
CA VAL A 27 -6.56 -2.46 2.51
C VAL A 27 -5.11 -2.68 2.14
N ILE A 28 -4.72 -2.24 0.94
CA ILE A 28 -3.31 -2.12 0.55
C ILE A 28 -2.79 -0.79 1.10
N LEU A 29 -1.76 -0.85 1.95
CA LEU A 29 -1.12 0.32 2.57
C LEU A 29 0.31 0.49 2.05
N PRO A 30 0.55 1.44 1.12
CA PRO A 30 1.88 1.73 0.62
C PRO A 30 2.71 2.50 1.66
N ILE A 31 3.92 2.03 1.94
CA ILE A 31 4.87 2.66 2.87
C ILE A 31 6.23 2.84 2.19
N PRO A 32 6.39 3.81 1.27
CA PRO A 32 7.62 4.09 0.52
C PRO A 32 8.68 4.79 1.38
N TYR A 33 9.07 4.13 2.47
CA TYR A 33 10.09 4.61 3.40
C TYR A 33 11.47 4.03 3.06
N GLU A 34 12.47 4.90 2.95
CA GLU A 34 13.88 4.54 2.77
C GLU A 34 14.83 5.53 3.46
N ALA A 35 14.90 5.51 4.80
CA ALA A 35 15.90 6.30 5.52
C ALA A 35 17.04 5.45 6.10
N THR A 36 16.79 4.18 6.44
CA THR A 36 17.72 3.35 7.22
C THR A 36 18.44 2.27 6.41
N THR A 37 18.17 2.14 5.11
CA THR A 37 18.92 1.23 4.23
C THR A 37 20.43 1.49 4.25
N THR A 38 21.20 0.40 4.37
CA THR A 38 22.64 0.43 4.64
C THR A 38 23.53 0.12 3.43
N TYR A 39 22.95 -0.32 2.31
CA TYR A 39 23.72 -0.71 1.11
C TYR A 39 23.22 -0.04 -0.17
N ARG A 40 22.17 -0.57 -0.80
CA ARG A 40 21.56 0.01 -2.00
C ARG A 40 20.28 0.75 -1.65
N LYS A 41 20.10 1.88 -2.33
CA LYS A 41 18.89 2.72 -2.30
C LYS A 41 17.94 2.36 -3.44
N GLY A 42 16.70 2.83 -3.37
CA GLY A 42 15.63 2.66 -4.36
C GLY A 42 14.38 1.93 -3.85
N CYS A 43 14.37 1.38 -2.63
CA CYS A 43 13.21 0.63 -2.13
C CYS A 43 11.98 1.52 -1.88
N GLU A 44 12.15 2.83 -1.67
CA GLU A 44 11.03 3.79 -1.63
C GLU A 44 10.19 3.82 -2.93
N THR A 45 10.72 3.32 -4.04
CA THR A 45 9.96 3.16 -5.31
C THR A 45 9.16 1.85 -5.38
N GLY A 46 9.46 0.90 -4.51
CA GLY A 46 8.89 -0.45 -4.47
C GLY A 46 7.36 -0.48 -4.40
N PRO A 47 6.72 0.28 -3.49
CA PRO A 47 5.26 0.24 -3.36
C PRO A 47 4.54 0.65 -4.65
N ALA A 48 5.00 1.71 -5.31
CA ALA A 48 4.43 2.13 -6.59
C ALA A 48 4.66 1.07 -7.67
N ALA A 49 5.87 0.49 -7.75
CA ALA A 49 6.18 -0.55 -8.73
C ALA A 49 5.29 -1.81 -8.56
N VAL A 50 5.02 -2.23 -7.32
CA VAL A 50 4.13 -3.36 -7.03
C VAL A 50 2.69 -3.06 -7.46
N ILE A 51 2.18 -1.87 -7.17
CA ILE A 51 0.82 -1.47 -7.56
C ILE A 51 0.70 -1.40 -9.08
N THR A 52 1.63 -0.75 -9.77
CA THR A 52 1.62 -0.68 -11.24
C THR A 52 1.70 -2.07 -11.86
N ALA A 53 2.57 -2.95 -11.36
CA ALA A 53 2.67 -4.33 -11.84
C ALA A 53 1.38 -5.13 -11.62
N SER A 54 0.66 -4.89 -10.52
CA SER A 54 -0.59 -5.59 -10.20
C SER A 54 -1.70 -5.36 -11.23
N GLN A 55 -1.64 -4.29 -12.03
CA GLN A 55 -2.62 -4.04 -13.10
C GLN A 55 -2.59 -5.08 -14.24
N GLN A 56 -1.59 -5.95 -14.27
CA GLN A 56 -1.49 -7.04 -15.25
C GLN A 56 -2.07 -8.37 -14.74
N LEU A 57 -2.57 -8.41 -13.51
CA LEU A 57 -3.21 -9.60 -12.93
C LEU A 57 -4.71 -9.58 -13.21
N GLU A 58 -5.29 -10.76 -13.40
CA GLU A 58 -6.74 -10.96 -13.49
C GLU A 58 -7.35 -11.22 -12.10
N ALA A 59 -8.63 -10.90 -11.92
CA ALA A 59 -9.33 -11.15 -10.64
C ALA A 59 -9.44 -12.63 -10.28
N TYR A 60 -9.51 -13.51 -11.28
CA TYR A 60 -9.72 -14.94 -11.09
C TYR A 60 -8.43 -15.64 -10.62
N ASP A 61 -8.51 -16.26 -9.45
CA ASP A 61 -7.45 -17.13 -8.92
C ASP A 61 -7.72 -18.59 -9.31
N GLU A 62 -6.81 -19.21 -10.07
CA GLU A 62 -6.97 -20.59 -10.56
C GLU A 62 -6.93 -21.64 -9.44
N GLU A 63 -6.09 -21.43 -8.43
CA GLU A 63 -5.89 -22.38 -7.33
C GLU A 63 -7.11 -22.41 -6.41
N LEU A 64 -7.64 -21.22 -6.09
CA LEU A 64 -8.82 -21.06 -5.24
C LEU A 64 -10.13 -21.19 -6.02
N LYS A 65 -10.09 -21.09 -7.36
CA LYS A 65 -11.24 -21.08 -8.28
C LYS A 65 -12.27 -20.00 -7.95
N ARG A 66 -11.78 -18.82 -7.56
CA ARG A 66 -12.59 -17.71 -7.03
C ARG A 66 -11.98 -16.37 -7.39
N GLU A 67 -12.82 -15.35 -7.39
CA GLU A 67 -12.42 -13.95 -7.60
C GLU A 67 -12.33 -13.26 -6.24
N THR A 68 -11.36 -13.69 -5.42
CA THR A 68 -11.28 -13.29 -4.00
C THR A 68 -11.30 -11.77 -3.82
N CYS A 69 -10.61 -11.03 -4.70
CA CYS A 69 -10.56 -9.57 -4.66
C CYS A 69 -11.93 -8.90 -4.83
N LEU A 70 -12.84 -9.50 -5.63
CA LEU A 70 -14.22 -9.03 -5.82
C LEU A 70 -15.09 -9.37 -4.61
N GLU A 71 -14.89 -10.55 -4.02
CA GLU A 71 -15.67 -11.02 -2.87
C GLU A 71 -15.34 -10.28 -1.57
N VAL A 72 -14.06 -9.97 -1.34
CA VAL A 72 -13.61 -9.26 -0.12
C VAL A 72 -13.60 -7.74 -0.30
N GLY A 73 -13.43 -7.26 -1.52
CA GLY A 73 -13.17 -5.87 -1.84
C GLY A 73 -11.78 -5.40 -1.37
N ILE A 74 -11.05 -4.74 -2.28
CA ILE A 74 -9.74 -4.17 -2.00
C ILE A 74 -9.82 -2.65 -2.13
N TYR A 75 -9.30 -1.94 -1.14
CA TYR A 75 -9.09 -0.49 -1.21
C TYR A 75 -7.59 -0.19 -1.11
N THR A 76 -7.05 0.60 -2.03
CA THR A 76 -5.67 1.10 -1.90
C THR A 76 -5.67 2.43 -1.18
N HIS A 77 -5.00 2.49 -0.04
CA HIS A 77 -4.81 3.70 0.75
C HIS A 77 -3.74 4.58 0.11
N ASP A 78 -3.80 5.90 0.36
CA ASP A 78 -2.70 6.79 0.00
C ASP A 78 -1.40 6.39 0.71
N ALA A 79 -0.26 6.65 0.08
CA ALA A 79 1.03 6.32 0.68
C ALA A 79 1.25 7.07 2.00
N ILE A 80 1.84 6.40 2.98
CA ILE A 80 2.28 7.01 4.25
C ILE A 80 3.80 6.92 4.38
N ALA A 81 4.40 7.76 5.22
CA ALA A 81 5.83 7.77 5.49
C ALA A 81 6.71 7.79 4.22
N ASP A 82 6.33 8.62 3.25
CA ASP A 82 6.95 8.64 1.93
C ASP A 82 8.23 9.47 1.90
N THR A 83 9.40 8.82 1.88
CA THR A 83 10.70 9.52 1.86
C THR A 83 10.98 10.24 0.54
N ARG A 84 10.26 9.92 -0.54
CA ARG A 84 10.33 10.65 -1.81
C ARG A 84 9.72 12.05 -1.67
N GLN A 85 8.68 12.17 -0.84
CA GLN A 85 8.01 13.44 -0.54
C GLN A 85 8.55 14.12 0.73
N GLN A 86 9.06 13.33 1.68
CA GLN A 86 9.57 13.78 2.97
C GLN A 86 10.98 13.22 3.21
N PRO A 87 12.03 13.75 2.53
CA PRO A 87 13.38 13.18 2.60
C PRO A 87 14.06 13.23 3.98
N GLN A 88 13.49 13.97 4.93
CA GLN A 88 14.00 14.12 6.31
C GLN A 88 13.15 13.37 7.33
N LEU A 89 12.20 12.55 6.88
CA LEU A 89 11.35 11.74 7.76
C LEU A 89 12.23 10.77 8.57
N SER A 90 12.16 10.88 9.89
CA SER A 90 12.91 10.02 10.81
C SER A 90 12.26 8.64 10.98
N ALA A 91 13.03 7.70 11.54
CA ALA A 91 12.54 6.36 11.84
C ALA A 91 11.45 6.38 12.93
N GLU A 92 11.59 7.28 13.90
CA GLU A 92 10.61 7.50 14.96
C GLU A 92 9.29 8.05 14.42
N GLU A 93 9.35 9.01 13.48
CA GLU A 93 8.15 9.54 12.83
C GLU A 93 7.47 8.52 11.92
N MET A 94 8.26 7.76 11.14
CA MET A 94 7.75 6.64 10.34
C MET A 94 7.05 5.61 11.21
N LEU A 95 7.67 5.22 12.33
CA LEU A 95 7.10 4.28 13.29
C LEU A 95 5.76 4.82 13.82
N ALA A 96 5.74 6.06 14.30
CA ALA A 96 4.55 6.67 14.87
C ALA A 96 3.38 6.74 13.86
N VAL A 97 3.63 7.22 12.63
CA VAL A 97 2.58 7.34 11.62
C VAL A 97 2.09 5.99 11.13
N THR A 98 2.99 5.00 10.99
CA THR A 98 2.63 3.64 10.56
C THR A 98 1.78 2.95 11.63
N THR A 99 2.23 2.95 12.89
CA THR A 99 1.47 2.34 14.00
C THR A 99 0.09 2.98 14.16
N ALA A 100 0.00 4.31 14.09
CA ALA A 100 -1.28 5.01 14.21
C ALA A 100 -2.22 4.67 13.04
N THR A 101 -1.69 4.61 11.81
CA THR A 101 -2.48 4.29 10.61
C THR A 101 -2.98 2.85 10.65
N VAL A 102 -2.11 1.88 10.93
CA VAL A 102 -2.47 0.47 11.02
C VAL A 102 -3.49 0.24 12.13
N SER A 103 -3.29 0.85 13.31
CA SER A 103 -4.24 0.75 14.43
C SER A 103 -5.64 1.25 14.05
N ARG A 104 -5.73 2.37 13.31
CA ARG A 104 -7.00 2.90 12.82
C ARG A 104 -7.66 1.97 11.81
N LEU A 105 -6.89 1.45 10.84
CA LEU A 105 -7.42 0.51 9.85
C LEU A 105 -7.95 -0.78 10.51
N ILE A 106 -7.25 -1.30 11.51
CA ILE A 106 -7.69 -2.46 12.28
C ILE A 106 -8.96 -2.14 13.08
N ALA A 107 -9.04 -0.96 13.70
CA ALA A 107 -10.23 -0.51 14.43
C ALA A 107 -11.46 -0.34 13.50
N ASP A 108 -11.22 -0.09 12.21
CA ASP A 108 -12.25 -0.06 11.15
C ASP A 108 -12.52 -1.46 10.54
N ASP A 109 -12.12 -2.54 11.23
CA ASP A 109 -12.25 -3.95 10.84
C ASP A 109 -11.59 -4.28 9.48
N LYS A 110 -10.49 -3.60 9.13
CA LYS A 110 -9.74 -3.85 7.89
C LYS A 110 -8.61 -4.85 8.09
N PHE A 111 -8.44 -5.74 7.11
CA PHE A 111 -7.25 -6.55 6.94
C PHE A 111 -6.18 -5.74 6.18
N VAL A 112 -5.10 -5.38 6.86
CA VAL A 112 -4.05 -4.51 6.29
C VAL A 112 -2.96 -5.33 5.61
N VAL A 113 -2.67 -4.98 4.36
CA VAL A 113 -1.52 -5.49 3.59
C VAL A 113 -0.56 -4.33 3.36
N ALA A 114 0.50 -4.26 4.16
CA ALA A 114 1.53 -3.26 3.99
C ALA A 114 2.45 -3.61 2.81
N VAL A 115 2.65 -2.67 1.89
CA VAL A 115 3.62 -2.80 0.79
C VAL A 115 4.73 -1.81 1.05
N GLY A 116 5.91 -2.33 1.37
CA GLY A 116 7.01 -1.55 1.90
C GLY A 116 8.02 -1.04 0.88
N GLY A 117 8.80 -0.07 1.34
CA GLY A 117 10.17 0.13 0.87
C GLY A 117 11.14 -0.74 1.67
N GLU A 118 11.72 -0.19 2.73
CA GLU A 118 12.69 -0.94 3.55
C GLU A 118 12.02 -1.82 4.62
N GLN A 119 12.76 -2.81 5.12
CA GLN A 119 12.23 -3.80 6.09
C GLN A 119 11.82 -3.17 7.44
N ALA A 120 12.45 -2.06 7.84
CA ALA A 120 12.25 -1.41 9.14
C ALA A 120 10.79 -1.00 9.41
N ILE A 121 10.00 -0.75 8.37
CA ILE A 121 8.57 -0.39 8.48
C ILE A 121 7.76 -1.47 9.22
N THR A 122 8.22 -2.73 9.18
CA THR A 122 7.51 -3.86 9.78
C THR A 122 7.25 -3.61 11.26
N THR A 123 8.18 -2.94 11.94
CA THR A 123 8.08 -2.54 13.35
C THR A 123 6.85 -1.66 13.63
N GLY A 124 6.41 -0.85 12.67
CA GLY A 124 5.19 -0.07 12.80
C GLY A 124 3.92 -0.81 12.42
N VAL A 125 4.05 -1.96 11.74
CA VAL A 125 2.94 -2.80 11.25
C VAL A 125 2.52 -3.87 12.26
N VAL A 126 3.48 -4.42 13.04
CA VAL A 126 3.27 -5.51 14.02
C VAL A 126 3.35 -5.03 15.46
#